data_AF-A0A2N2X8F0-F1
#
_entry.id   AF-A0A2N2X8F0-F1
#
_cell.length_a   1.000
_cell.length_b   1.000
_cell.length_c   1.000
_cell.angle_alpha   90.00
_cell.angle_beta   90.00
_cell.angle_gamma   90.00
#
_symmetry.space_group_name_H-M   'P 1'
#
loop_
_entity.id
_entity.type
_entity.pdbx_description
1 polymer ?
#
loop_
_entity_poly.entity_id
_entity_poly.type
_entity_poly.pdbx_seq_one_letter_code
_entity_poly.pdbx_strand_id
1 'polypeptide(L)'
;MILSKYFNPKIIVMLLIATVIFSCKNKEGNQAIHPFCASEYCSSEGKEELIDLYQHNKPIEKTIYFNVNCIVTSKKSPKFFKIAAKIEKLNKVFSPSHIQFQLLPIISHEPSTINLDEIESKKSALKLVTKNLEKKDALNIFIVPHGEYLNGFTYVIQENFLSYFNLFECNTSFISEKAWFNESTLAHEMGHFFGLQHTFGKSPFENTTREKPDGSNCVEEGDFICDTSADPNGKINNKCEYIGLSDAKKYDFNPPVNNYMSYYRNDCKNEFTAGQYASMNAFANKYRKYLSANK
;
A
#
# COMPACT_ATOMS: atom_id res chain seq x y z
N MET A 1 47.59 -7.43 48.32
CA MET A 1 48.43 -6.63 47.41
C MET A 1 48.69 -7.48 46.17
N ILE A 2 48.05 -7.10 45.06
CA ILE A 2 48.43 -7.31 43.63
C ILE A 2 48.49 -8.77 43.14
N LEU A 3 47.51 -9.32 42.41
CA LEU A 3 47.03 -9.09 41.02
C LEU A 3 47.91 -9.66 39.88
N SER A 4 47.22 -10.46 39.04
CA SER A 4 47.42 -10.70 37.60
C SER A 4 48.50 -11.75 37.24
N LYS A 5 48.38 -12.57 36.18
CA LYS A 5 47.60 -12.43 34.93
C LYS A 5 47.65 -13.75 34.13
N TYR A 6 46.68 -13.92 33.23
CA TYR A 6 46.58 -14.87 32.11
C TYR A 6 45.95 -16.26 32.34
N PHE A 7 44.62 -16.29 32.21
CA PHE A 7 43.90 -17.42 31.63
C PHE A 7 43.19 -16.92 30.36
N ASN A 8 43.45 -17.60 29.24
CA ASN A 8 42.71 -17.47 27.98
C ASN A 8 42.04 -18.82 27.76
N PRO A 9 40.70 -18.87 27.59
CA PRO A 9 40.25 -19.40 26.31
C PRO A 9 38.93 -18.79 25.80
N LYS A 10 38.83 -18.75 24.47
CA LYS A 10 37.59 -18.75 23.66
C LYS A 10 36.74 -17.48 23.75
N ILE A 11 37.05 -16.60 22.81
CA ILE A 11 36.17 -15.57 22.26
C ILE A 11 34.85 -16.26 21.85
N ILE A 12 33.82 -16.10 22.67
CA ILE A 12 32.43 -16.28 22.26
C ILE A 12 32.04 -14.95 21.64
N VAL A 13 32.07 -14.87 20.31
CA VAL A 13 31.37 -13.82 19.58
C VAL A 13 29.89 -14.09 19.78
N MET A 14 29.30 -13.47 20.80
CA MET A 14 27.85 -13.28 20.83
C MET A 14 27.55 -12.28 19.71
N LEU A 15 27.14 -12.81 18.55
CA LEU A 15 26.38 -12.05 17.57
C LEU A 15 25.13 -11.53 18.29
N LEU A 16 25.18 -10.26 18.70
CA LEU A 16 24.01 -9.45 18.92
C LEU A 16 23.25 -9.42 17.59
N ILE A 17 22.27 -10.31 17.46
CA ILE A 17 21.21 -10.20 16.46
C ILE A 17 20.49 -8.89 16.79
N ALA A 18 20.88 -7.82 16.09
CA ALA A 18 20.14 -6.58 16.09
C ALA A 18 18.74 -6.90 15.57
N THR A 19 17.76 -6.81 16.47
CA THR A 19 16.34 -6.92 16.21
C THR A 19 15.96 -5.97 15.09
N VAL A 20 15.64 -6.53 13.92
CA VAL A 20 15.05 -5.83 12.77
C VAL A 20 13.71 -5.24 13.20
N ILE A 21 13.51 -3.96 12.93
CA ILE A 21 12.34 -3.19 13.36
C ILE A 21 11.17 -3.54 12.45
N PHE A 22 10.12 -4.10 13.05
CA PHE A 22 8.88 -4.50 12.40
C PHE A 22 8.07 -3.31 11.84
N SER A 23 7.49 -3.47 10.64
CA SER A 23 6.24 -2.81 10.27
C SER A 23 5.17 -3.80 9.78
N CYS A 24 4.62 -4.53 10.75
CA CYS A 24 3.19 -4.51 11.07
C CYS A 24 3.11 -4.37 12.61
N LYS A 25 3.16 -3.10 13.07
CA LYS A 25 3.03 -2.50 14.42
C LYS A 25 4.19 -2.57 15.45
N ASN A 26 4.82 -1.40 15.64
CA ASN A 26 4.76 -0.56 16.86
C ASN A 26 5.34 0.84 16.57
N LYS A 27 4.49 1.85 16.34
CA LYS A 27 4.89 3.26 16.56
C LYS A 27 4.33 3.69 17.90
N GLU A 28 5.19 3.74 18.92
CA GLU A 28 4.96 4.57 20.10
C GLU A 28 5.70 5.88 19.84
N GLY A 29 4.95 6.96 19.66
CA GLY A 29 5.51 8.28 19.41
C GLY A 29 4.40 9.32 19.36
N ASN A 30 4.35 10.17 20.38
CA ASN A 30 3.44 11.30 20.47
C ASN A 30 3.86 12.35 19.44
N GLN A 31 3.16 12.47 18.31
CA GLN A 31 3.36 13.58 17.38
C GLN A 31 2.09 13.94 16.62
N ALA A 32 1.80 15.23 16.61
CA ALA A 32 0.66 15.86 15.96
C ALA A 32 0.67 15.60 14.44
N ILE A 33 -0.51 15.25 13.92
CA ILE A 33 -1.03 15.55 12.57
C ILE A 33 -0.10 15.16 11.40
N HIS A 34 -0.44 14.05 10.73
CA HIS A 34 0.38 13.28 9.78
C HIS A 34 0.58 13.98 8.41
N PRO A 35 1.77 14.50 8.05
CA PRO A 35 2.06 15.06 6.73
C PRO A 35 2.56 13.99 5.73
N PHE A 36 2.32 12.69 5.99
CA PHE A 36 2.90 11.56 5.24
C PHE A 36 1.82 10.56 4.78
N CYS A 37 2.18 9.72 3.79
CA CYS A 37 1.40 8.53 3.46
C CYS A 37 1.42 7.54 4.62
N ALA A 38 0.28 6.94 4.91
CA ALA A 38 0.15 5.87 5.89
C ALA A 38 0.62 4.50 5.35
N SER A 39 0.54 4.27 4.04
CA SER A 39 1.17 3.14 3.37
C SER A 39 2.62 3.50 3.05
N GLU A 40 3.52 3.07 3.94
CA GLU A 40 4.94 3.44 3.87
C GLU A 40 5.66 2.83 2.66
N TYR A 41 6.65 3.57 2.15
CA TYR A 41 7.56 3.13 1.11
C TYR A 41 8.46 2.00 1.62
N CYS A 42 8.88 1.07 0.75
CA CYS A 42 9.75 -0.04 1.13
C CYS A 42 11.13 0.42 1.67
N SER A 43 11.78 -0.45 2.43
CA SER A 43 13.18 -0.24 2.85
C SER A 43 14.14 -0.48 1.67
N SER A 44 15.45 -0.39 1.92
CA SER A 44 16.46 -0.74 0.93
C SER A 44 16.40 -2.24 0.59
N GLU A 45 16.24 -3.10 1.60
CA GLU A 45 16.09 -4.54 1.46
C GLU A 45 14.79 -4.89 0.73
N GLY A 46 13.68 -4.25 1.10
CA GLY A 46 12.40 -4.45 0.41
C GLY A 46 12.43 -3.97 -1.04
N LYS A 47 13.18 -2.89 -1.34
CA LYS A 47 13.44 -2.46 -2.71
C LYS A 47 14.12 -3.56 -3.52
N GLU A 48 15.17 -4.18 -2.99
CA GLU A 48 15.87 -5.28 -3.66
C GLU A 48 14.93 -6.47 -3.92
N GLU A 49 14.09 -6.83 -2.94
CA GLU A 49 13.09 -7.89 -3.11
C GLU A 49 12.03 -7.56 -4.16
N LEU A 50 11.56 -6.32 -4.23
CA LEU A 50 10.58 -5.89 -5.25
C LEU A 50 11.21 -5.88 -6.65
N ILE A 51 12.43 -5.35 -6.79
CA ILE A 51 13.16 -5.35 -8.06
C ILE A 51 13.38 -6.77 -8.55
N ASP A 52 13.86 -7.66 -7.69
CA ASP A 52 14.01 -9.09 -8.00
C ASP A 52 12.67 -9.70 -8.44
N LEU A 53 11.60 -9.38 -7.72
CA LEU A 53 10.27 -9.87 -8.05
C LEU A 53 9.84 -9.41 -9.46
N TYR A 54 9.94 -8.12 -9.75
CA TYR A 54 9.46 -7.50 -10.99
C TYR A 54 10.28 -7.92 -12.21
N GLN A 55 11.59 -8.09 -12.06
CA GLN A 55 12.48 -8.42 -13.17
C GLN A 55 12.52 -9.91 -13.50
N HIS A 56 12.38 -10.78 -12.49
CA HIS A 56 12.60 -12.22 -12.69
C HIS A 56 11.33 -13.07 -12.70
N ASN A 57 10.19 -12.56 -12.22
CA ASN A 57 8.95 -13.35 -12.19
C ASN A 57 8.06 -13.01 -13.37
N LYS A 58 7.72 -14.04 -14.14
CA LYS A 58 6.71 -13.91 -15.21
C LYS A 58 5.31 -13.81 -14.58
N PRO A 59 4.44 -12.93 -15.10
CA PRO A 59 3.04 -12.90 -14.72
C PRO A 59 2.42 -14.29 -14.93
N ILE A 60 1.63 -14.72 -13.96
CA ILE A 60 0.88 -15.96 -14.03
C ILE A 60 -0.52 -15.62 -14.53
N GLU A 61 -0.88 -16.15 -15.71
CA GLU A 61 -2.19 -15.91 -16.36
C GLU A 61 -3.38 -16.53 -15.59
N LYS A 62 -3.11 -17.32 -14.55
CA LYS A 62 -4.14 -17.90 -13.70
C LYS A 62 -4.71 -16.83 -12.77
N THR A 63 -6.02 -16.64 -12.83
CA THR A 63 -6.74 -15.76 -11.91
C THR A 63 -6.62 -16.22 -10.47
N ILE A 64 -6.20 -15.31 -9.60
CA ILE A 64 -6.20 -15.47 -8.14
C ILE A 64 -7.45 -14.78 -7.58
N TYR A 65 -8.22 -15.52 -6.79
CA TYR A 65 -9.42 -15.02 -6.16
C TYR A 65 -9.12 -14.65 -4.71
N PHE A 66 -9.58 -13.49 -4.24
CA PHE A 66 -9.45 -13.05 -2.86
C PHE A 66 -10.84 -12.83 -2.27
N ASN A 67 -11.16 -13.55 -1.19
CA ASN A 67 -12.35 -13.25 -0.41
C ASN A 67 -12.21 -11.85 0.22
N VAL A 68 -13.24 -11.02 0.08
CA VAL A 68 -13.30 -9.69 0.67
C VAL A 68 -14.30 -9.69 1.81
N ASN A 69 -13.79 -9.54 3.02
CA ASN A 69 -14.58 -9.27 4.21
C ASN A 69 -14.75 -7.75 4.32
N CYS A 70 -15.97 -7.26 4.12
CA CYS A 70 -16.26 -5.82 4.22
C CYS A 70 -16.89 -5.51 5.56
N ILE A 71 -16.34 -4.51 6.26
CA ILE A 71 -16.81 -4.03 7.55
C ILE A 71 -17.13 -2.55 7.42
N VAL A 72 -18.33 -2.15 7.83
CA VAL A 72 -18.75 -0.76 7.87
C VAL A 72 -18.79 -0.29 9.31
N THR A 73 -17.96 0.70 9.64
CA THR A 73 -17.98 1.37 10.95
C THR A 73 -18.47 2.81 10.85
N SER A 74 -18.65 3.34 9.63
CA SER A 74 -19.35 4.61 9.41
C SER A 74 -20.81 4.52 9.89
N LYS A 75 -21.28 5.56 10.60
CA LYS A 75 -22.69 5.65 11.04
C LYS A 75 -23.67 5.60 9.87
N LYS A 76 -23.30 6.23 8.75
CA LYS A 76 -24.02 6.09 7.49
C LYS A 76 -23.56 4.78 6.87
N SER A 77 -24.43 3.79 6.95
CA SER A 77 -24.18 2.51 6.32
C SER A 77 -24.52 2.59 4.83
N PRO A 78 -23.56 2.36 3.93
CA PRO A 78 -23.89 2.19 2.53
C PRO A 78 -24.66 0.89 2.34
N LYS A 79 -25.70 0.93 1.50
CA LYS A 79 -26.49 -0.26 1.16
C LYS A 79 -25.60 -1.33 0.53
N PHE A 80 -25.86 -2.61 0.82
CA PHE A 80 -25.09 -3.74 0.30
C PHE A 80 -24.78 -3.64 -1.21
N PHE A 81 -25.79 -3.33 -2.03
CA PHE A 81 -25.60 -3.23 -3.49
C PHE A 81 -24.58 -2.16 -3.91
N LYS A 82 -24.39 -1.10 -3.12
CA LYS A 82 -23.39 -0.06 -3.40
C LYS A 82 -21.98 -0.56 -3.11
N ILE A 83 -21.80 -1.37 -2.06
CA ILE A 83 -20.53 -2.04 -1.77
C ILE A 83 -20.24 -3.06 -2.87
N ALA A 84 -21.20 -3.92 -3.20
CA ALA A 84 -21.07 -4.90 -4.28
C ALA A 84 -20.68 -4.26 -5.62
N ALA A 85 -21.38 -3.20 -6.03
CA ALA A 85 -21.05 -2.47 -7.26
C ALA A 85 -19.64 -1.86 -7.25
N LYS A 86 -19.14 -1.42 -6.09
CA LYS A 86 -17.76 -0.91 -5.97
C LYS A 86 -16.73 -2.04 -6.13
N ILE A 87 -17.00 -3.22 -5.56
CA ILE A 87 -16.15 -4.41 -5.76
C ILE A 87 -16.19 -4.89 -7.23
N GLU A 88 -17.34 -4.84 -7.90
CA GLU A 88 -17.43 -5.13 -9.33
C GLU A 88 -16.61 -4.16 -10.19
N LYS A 89 -16.65 -2.86 -9.90
CA LYS A 89 -15.77 -1.88 -10.55
C LYS A 89 -14.30 -2.21 -10.31
N LEU A 90 -13.93 -2.53 -9.06
CA LEU A 90 -12.57 -2.92 -8.71
C LEU A 90 -12.10 -4.16 -9.49
N ASN A 91 -12.98 -5.16 -9.67
CA ASN A 91 -12.69 -6.33 -10.49
C ASN A 91 -12.40 -5.99 -11.96
N LYS A 92 -13.04 -4.96 -12.52
CA LYS A 92 -12.71 -4.50 -13.88
C LYS A 92 -11.31 -3.90 -13.93
N VAL A 93 -10.99 -3.04 -12.96
CA VAL A 93 -9.67 -2.40 -12.83
C VAL A 93 -8.56 -3.43 -12.72
N PHE A 94 -8.73 -4.49 -11.92
CA PHE A 94 -7.72 -5.51 -11.63
C PHE A 94 -7.77 -6.73 -12.56
N SER A 95 -8.71 -6.79 -13.50
CA SER A 95 -8.79 -7.89 -14.45
C SER A 95 -7.49 -8.13 -15.25
N PRO A 96 -6.73 -7.10 -15.67
CA PRO A 96 -5.48 -7.32 -16.40
C PRO A 96 -4.36 -7.92 -15.54
N SER A 97 -4.39 -7.79 -14.21
CA SER A 97 -3.44 -8.48 -13.32
C SER A 97 -3.89 -9.90 -12.95
N HIS A 98 -4.99 -10.40 -13.50
CA HIS A 98 -5.57 -11.69 -13.12
C HIS A 98 -5.87 -11.78 -11.61
N ILE A 99 -6.27 -10.66 -10.99
CA ILE A 99 -6.70 -10.62 -9.60
C ILE A 99 -8.21 -10.35 -9.57
N GLN A 100 -8.94 -11.15 -8.80
CA GLN A 100 -10.37 -10.99 -8.64
C GLN A 100 -10.77 -11.02 -7.16
N PHE A 101 -11.64 -10.08 -6.79
CA PHE A 101 -12.18 -9.89 -5.46
C PHE A 101 -13.59 -10.50 -5.37
N GLN A 102 -13.80 -11.37 -4.40
CA GLN A 102 -15.06 -12.04 -4.11
C GLN A 102 -15.63 -11.49 -2.81
N LEU A 103 -16.62 -10.59 -2.91
CA LEU A 103 -17.29 -10.04 -1.73
C LEU A 103 -18.02 -11.15 -0.97
N LEU A 104 -17.71 -11.30 0.31
CA LEU A 104 -18.45 -12.21 1.19
C LEU A 104 -19.92 -11.74 1.32
N PRO A 105 -20.88 -12.67 1.44
CA PRO A 105 -22.31 -12.34 1.42
C PRO A 105 -22.76 -11.52 2.63
N ILE A 106 -21.99 -11.54 3.72
CA ILE A 106 -22.29 -10.82 4.95
C ILE A 106 -21.34 -9.63 5.05
N ILE A 107 -21.92 -8.45 5.19
CA ILE A 107 -21.21 -7.20 5.51
C ILE A 107 -21.43 -6.93 7.00
N SER A 108 -20.34 -6.78 7.75
CA SER A 108 -20.42 -6.46 9.17
C SER A 108 -20.70 -4.98 9.36
N HIS A 109 -21.58 -4.63 10.30
CA HIS A 109 -21.94 -3.25 10.61
C HIS A 109 -21.71 -2.98 12.09
N GLU A 110 -20.62 -2.29 12.41
CA GLU A 110 -20.20 -1.99 13.78
C GLU A 110 -19.87 -0.49 13.90
N PRO A 111 -20.88 0.37 14.09
CA PRO A 111 -20.69 1.80 14.08
C PRO A 111 -19.67 2.27 15.12
N SER A 112 -18.74 3.12 14.68
CA SER A 112 -17.73 3.75 15.52
C SER A 112 -17.64 5.24 15.20
N THR A 113 -17.20 6.04 16.19
CA THR A 113 -16.88 7.46 15.98
C THR A 113 -15.40 7.69 15.69
N ILE A 114 -14.57 6.66 15.80
CA ILE A 114 -13.13 6.73 15.56
C ILE A 114 -12.91 6.93 14.06
N ASN A 115 -12.18 7.99 13.71
CA ASN A 115 -11.91 8.37 12.33
C ASN A 115 -10.65 7.69 11.77
N LEU A 116 -10.43 7.81 10.47
CA LEU A 116 -9.35 7.13 9.75
C LEU A 116 -7.96 7.51 10.27
N ASP A 117 -7.71 8.78 10.54
CA ASP A 117 -6.41 9.27 11.01
C ASP A 117 -6.11 8.78 12.43
N GLU A 118 -7.13 8.65 13.28
CA GLU A 118 -6.97 8.09 14.63
C GLU A 118 -6.68 6.58 14.58
N ILE A 119 -7.31 5.84 13.66
CA ILE A 119 -7.03 4.41 13.45
C ILE A 119 -5.57 4.22 13.03
N GLU A 120 -5.10 5.02 12.08
CA GLU A 120 -3.72 4.97 11.59
C GLU A 120 -2.73 5.27 12.71
N SER A 121 -2.91 6.40 13.40
CA SER A 121 -1.92 6.93 14.34
C SER A 121 -1.92 6.24 15.72
N LYS A 122 -3.01 5.58 16.12
CA LYS A 122 -3.15 4.99 17.46
C LYS A 122 -3.46 3.49 17.42
N LYS A 123 -2.49 2.68 17.86
CA LYS A 123 -2.64 1.21 17.99
C LYS A 123 -3.85 0.80 18.84
N SER A 124 -4.22 1.57 19.87
CA SER A 124 -5.39 1.33 20.71
C SER A 124 -6.71 1.52 19.95
N ALA A 125 -6.81 2.60 19.17
CA ALA A 125 -7.97 2.88 18.33
C ALA A 125 -8.15 1.81 17.26
N LEU A 126 -7.08 1.43 16.57
CA LEU A 126 -7.11 0.33 15.62
C LEU A 126 -7.58 -0.98 16.25
N LYS A 127 -6.99 -1.38 17.39
CA LYS A 127 -7.41 -2.61 18.10
C LYS A 127 -8.88 -2.58 18.51
N LEU A 128 -9.40 -1.41 18.87
CA LEU A 128 -10.80 -1.25 19.24
C LEU A 128 -11.71 -1.38 18.01
N VAL A 129 -11.34 -0.76 16.89
CA VAL A 129 -12.12 -0.78 15.64
C VAL A 129 -12.15 -2.16 14.98
N THR A 130 -11.07 -2.94 15.04
CA THR A 130 -11.00 -4.25 14.36
C THR A 130 -11.40 -5.43 15.23
N LYS A 131 -11.67 -5.20 16.51
CA LYS A 131 -11.89 -6.26 17.52
C LYS A 131 -12.96 -7.26 17.07
N ASN A 132 -12.55 -8.50 16.83
CA ASN A 132 -13.40 -9.63 16.42
C ASN A 132 -14.08 -9.49 15.05
N LEU A 133 -13.64 -8.56 14.19
CA LEU A 133 -14.26 -8.30 12.89
C LEU A 133 -13.43 -8.78 11.70
N GLU A 134 -12.11 -8.94 11.90
CA GLU A 134 -11.19 -9.41 10.88
C GLU A 134 -11.32 -10.93 10.64
N LYS A 135 -11.26 -11.33 9.37
CA LYS A 135 -11.13 -12.73 8.94
C LYS A 135 -9.71 -12.98 8.48
N LYS A 136 -9.08 -14.03 8.99
CA LYS A 136 -7.67 -14.34 8.74
C LYS A 136 -7.39 -14.79 7.30
N ASP A 137 -8.39 -15.39 6.67
CA ASP A 137 -8.38 -15.98 5.33
C ASP A 137 -9.05 -15.07 4.28
N ALA A 138 -9.18 -13.78 4.57
CA ALA A 138 -9.77 -12.79 3.68
C ALA A 138 -8.98 -11.49 3.69
N LEU A 139 -9.10 -10.73 2.60
CA LEU A 139 -8.81 -9.32 2.58
C LEU A 139 -9.90 -8.59 3.36
N ASN A 140 -9.53 -7.92 4.45
CA ASN A 140 -10.43 -7.13 5.27
C ASN A 140 -10.44 -5.68 4.80
N ILE A 141 -11.61 -5.14 4.48
CA ILE A 141 -11.74 -3.73 4.11
C ILE A 141 -12.73 -3.05 5.05
N PHE A 142 -12.22 -2.09 5.81
CA PHE A 142 -12.99 -1.28 6.75
C PHE A 142 -13.40 0.04 6.08
N ILE A 143 -14.70 0.29 6.00
CA ILE A 143 -15.29 1.56 5.60
C ILE A 143 -15.56 2.37 6.87
N VAL A 144 -14.77 3.43 7.08
CA VAL A 144 -14.75 4.20 8.33
C VAL A 144 -15.35 5.60 8.14
N PRO A 145 -15.80 6.30 9.21
CA PRO A 145 -16.60 7.53 9.08
C PRO A 145 -16.01 8.65 8.19
N HIS A 146 -14.80 9.10 8.46
CA HIS A 146 -14.11 10.16 7.72
C HIS A 146 -12.60 10.09 8.01
N GLY A 147 -11.81 10.81 7.23
CA GLY A 147 -10.46 11.21 7.60
C GLY A 147 -10.31 12.71 7.35
N GLU A 148 -9.51 13.37 8.19
CA GLU A 148 -9.14 14.78 8.06
C GLU A 148 -8.02 14.94 7.01
N TYR A 149 -7.07 14.00 6.98
CA TYR A 149 -5.92 14.02 6.08
C TYR A 149 -5.92 12.80 5.15
N LEU A 150 -6.29 11.64 5.69
CA LEU A 150 -6.30 10.39 4.94
C LEU A 150 -7.64 10.15 4.22
N ASN A 151 -7.56 9.57 3.03
CA ASN A 151 -8.73 9.03 2.32
C ASN A 151 -8.84 7.51 2.47
N GLY A 152 -7.70 6.84 2.55
CA GLY A 152 -7.54 5.42 2.83
C GLY A 152 -6.09 5.15 3.22
N PHE A 153 -5.84 3.93 3.71
CA PHE A 153 -4.51 3.37 3.85
C PHE A 153 -4.56 1.84 3.94
N THR A 154 -3.46 1.21 3.59
CA THR A 154 -3.27 -0.23 3.67
C THR A 154 -1.99 -0.56 4.43
N TYR A 155 -2.07 -1.51 5.35
CA TYR A 155 -0.88 -2.00 6.03
C TYR A 155 0.01 -2.80 5.08
N VAL A 156 1.24 -2.33 4.92
CA VAL A 156 2.27 -2.98 4.13
C VAL A 156 3.50 -3.22 4.98
N ILE A 157 4.12 -4.39 4.79
CA ILE A 157 5.45 -4.67 5.30
C ILE A 157 6.45 -4.00 4.35
N GLN A 158 7.54 -3.44 4.88
CA GLN A 158 8.51 -2.69 4.08
C GLN A 158 9.65 -3.54 3.53
N GLU A 159 9.83 -4.75 4.03
CA GLU A 159 10.88 -5.71 3.70
C GLU A 159 10.53 -7.11 4.23
N ASN A 160 11.28 -8.12 3.82
CA ASN A 160 11.05 -9.52 4.16
C ASN A 160 9.58 -9.90 3.93
N PHE A 161 9.11 -9.76 2.70
CA PHE A 161 7.69 -9.90 2.36
C PHE A 161 7.16 -11.31 2.61
N LEU A 162 8.02 -12.34 2.78
CA LEU A 162 7.61 -13.65 3.28
C LEU A 162 6.97 -13.58 4.68
N SER A 163 7.15 -12.50 5.42
CA SER A 163 6.51 -12.26 6.71
C SER A 163 4.97 -12.16 6.61
N TYR A 164 4.40 -11.87 5.43
CA TYR A 164 2.94 -11.89 5.25
C TYR A 164 2.31 -13.25 5.59
N PHE A 165 3.02 -14.36 5.41
CA PHE A 165 2.53 -15.69 5.77
C PHE A 165 2.29 -15.87 7.28
N ASN A 166 2.92 -15.04 8.12
CA ASN A 166 2.86 -15.14 9.58
C ASN A 166 2.15 -13.94 10.25
N LEU A 167 1.89 -12.86 9.50
CA LEU A 167 1.37 -11.59 10.03
C LEU A 167 -0.04 -11.30 9.48
N PHE A 168 -1.03 -11.92 10.12
CA PHE A 168 -2.45 -11.80 9.72
C PHE A 168 -2.98 -10.36 9.79
N GLU A 169 -2.38 -9.47 10.61
CA GLU A 169 -2.78 -8.07 10.72
C GLU A 169 -2.51 -7.25 9.45
N CYS A 170 -1.67 -7.74 8.53
CA CYS A 170 -1.37 -7.04 7.28
C CYS A 170 -2.37 -7.40 6.14
N ASN A 171 -3.48 -8.05 6.46
CA ASN A 171 -4.56 -8.39 5.52
C ASN A 171 -5.66 -7.31 5.47
N THR A 172 -5.42 -6.15 6.06
CA THR A 172 -6.45 -5.16 6.36
C THR A 172 -6.15 -3.82 5.72
N SER A 173 -7.17 -3.24 5.06
CA SER A 173 -7.17 -1.91 4.47
C SER A 173 -8.32 -1.09 5.04
N PHE A 174 -8.10 0.21 5.20
CA PHE A 174 -9.07 1.17 5.74
C PHE A 174 -9.35 2.24 4.71
N ILE A 175 -10.62 2.55 4.48
CA ILE A 175 -11.05 3.59 3.54
C ILE A 175 -12.15 4.42 4.19
N SER A 176 -12.05 5.74 4.09
CA SER A 176 -13.12 6.64 4.55
C SER A 176 -14.39 6.46 3.71
N GLU A 177 -15.56 6.67 4.31
CA GLU A 177 -16.85 6.57 3.61
C GLU A 177 -16.89 7.46 2.37
N LYS A 178 -16.35 8.68 2.45
CA LYS A 178 -16.24 9.59 1.31
C LYS A 178 -15.37 9.01 0.19
N ALA A 179 -14.21 8.45 0.53
CA ALA A 179 -13.29 7.91 -0.45
C ALA A 179 -13.75 6.58 -1.06
N TRP A 180 -14.56 5.80 -0.34
CA TRP A 180 -15.18 4.58 -0.88
C TRP A 180 -15.94 4.85 -2.20
N PHE A 181 -16.54 6.03 -2.31
CA PHE A 181 -17.34 6.44 -3.45
C PHE A 181 -16.59 7.27 -4.50
N ASN A 182 -15.32 7.59 -4.29
CA ASN A 182 -14.50 8.14 -5.38
C ASN A 182 -14.05 7.02 -6.33
N GLU A 183 -13.50 7.37 -7.49
CA GLU A 183 -13.13 6.36 -8.49
C GLU A 183 -11.80 5.65 -8.16
N SER A 184 -10.87 6.32 -7.47
CA SER A 184 -9.45 5.91 -7.45
C SER A 184 -8.90 5.37 -6.13
N THR A 185 -9.40 5.79 -4.96
CA THR A 185 -8.74 5.47 -3.67
C THR A 185 -8.73 3.97 -3.39
N LEU A 186 -9.84 3.26 -3.57
CA LEU A 186 -9.83 1.81 -3.34
C LEU A 186 -8.88 1.09 -4.30
N ALA A 187 -8.76 1.54 -5.56
CA ALA A 187 -7.79 0.96 -6.49
C ALA A 187 -6.35 1.20 -6.01
N HIS A 188 -6.02 2.44 -5.61
CA HIS A 188 -4.72 2.83 -5.05
C HIS A 188 -4.33 1.96 -3.85
N GLU A 189 -5.23 1.82 -2.87
CA GLU A 189 -4.99 1.00 -1.68
C GLU A 189 -4.74 -0.47 -2.02
N MET A 190 -5.48 -1.01 -2.99
CA MET A 190 -5.26 -2.38 -3.46
C MET A 190 -3.96 -2.54 -4.26
N GLY A 191 -3.50 -1.49 -4.94
CA GLY A 191 -2.17 -1.45 -5.52
C GLY A 191 -1.09 -1.66 -4.46
N HIS A 192 -1.15 -0.92 -3.35
CA HIS A 192 -0.26 -1.13 -2.20
C HIS A 192 -0.40 -2.52 -1.58
N PHE A 193 -1.62 -3.03 -1.44
CA PHE A 193 -1.87 -4.37 -0.92
C PHE A 193 -1.09 -5.45 -1.69
N PHE A 194 -0.94 -5.25 -3.01
CA PHE A 194 -0.19 -6.10 -3.93
C PHE A 194 1.20 -5.55 -4.31
N GLY A 195 1.81 -4.75 -3.43
CA GLY A 195 3.24 -4.45 -3.47
C GLY A 195 3.64 -3.23 -4.31
N LEU A 196 2.71 -2.57 -5.00
CA LEU A 196 3.05 -1.37 -5.76
C LEU A 196 3.48 -0.23 -4.84
N GLN A 197 4.51 0.50 -5.28
CA GLN A 197 4.97 1.73 -4.66
C GLN A 197 4.26 2.93 -5.30
N HIS A 198 4.38 4.10 -4.67
CA HIS A 198 3.95 5.34 -5.30
C HIS A 198 4.85 5.67 -6.50
N THR A 199 4.27 6.22 -7.56
CA THR A 199 4.98 6.62 -8.79
C THR A 199 6.09 7.64 -8.54
N PHE A 200 5.93 8.52 -7.54
CA PHE A 200 6.94 9.52 -7.15
C PHE A 200 8.04 8.97 -6.21
N GLY A 201 7.98 7.68 -5.88
CA GLY A 201 8.90 7.05 -4.96
C GLY A 201 8.64 7.37 -3.49
N LYS A 202 9.72 7.59 -2.73
CA LYS A 202 9.69 7.69 -1.26
C LYS A 202 8.97 8.92 -0.71
N SER A 203 8.99 10.03 -1.44
CA SER A 203 8.60 11.34 -0.92
C SER A 203 7.53 11.97 -1.80
N PRO A 204 6.37 12.35 -1.23
CA PRO A 204 5.30 13.00 -1.97
C PRO A 204 5.57 14.49 -2.22
N PHE A 205 6.70 15.04 -1.76
CA PHE A 205 7.01 16.43 -2.03
C PHE A 205 7.40 16.63 -3.50
N GLU A 206 6.97 17.76 -4.05
CA GLU A 206 7.26 18.13 -5.43
C GLU A 206 8.77 18.07 -5.71
N ASN A 207 9.13 17.48 -6.85
CA ASN A 207 10.50 17.37 -7.37
C ASN A 207 11.48 16.66 -6.43
N THR A 208 11.00 15.67 -5.66
CA THR A 208 11.86 14.85 -4.79
C THR A 208 12.10 13.43 -5.31
N THR A 209 11.46 13.04 -6.43
CA THR A 209 11.80 11.80 -7.12
C THR A 209 13.26 11.82 -7.56
N ARG A 210 13.92 10.67 -7.49
CA ARG A 210 15.26 10.46 -8.07
C ARG A 210 15.20 9.76 -9.43
N GLU A 211 14.01 9.37 -9.87
CA GLU A 211 13.82 8.80 -11.20
C GLU A 211 14.02 9.89 -12.25
N LYS A 212 14.83 9.59 -13.25
CA LYS A 212 15.14 10.51 -14.33
C LYS A 212 14.01 10.48 -15.36
N PRO A 213 13.65 11.63 -15.94
CA PRO A 213 12.61 11.67 -16.96
C PRO A 213 12.91 10.86 -18.23
N ASP A 214 14.18 10.56 -18.51
CA ASP A 214 14.59 9.70 -19.63
C ASP A 214 14.42 8.19 -19.35
N GLY A 215 13.99 7.81 -18.15
CA GLY A 215 13.79 6.42 -17.74
C GLY A 215 15.10 5.63 -17.53
N SER A 216 16.28 6.25 -17.60
CA SER A 216 17.55 5.52 -17.54
C SER A 216 17.84 4.81 -16.21
N ASN A 217 17.10 5.15 -15.14
CA ASN A 217 17.21 4.54 -13.81
C ASN A 217 15.86 4.07 -13.24
N CYS A 218 14.84 3.84 -14.08
CA CYS A 218 13.50 3.42 -13.66
C CYS A 218 13.46 2.09 -12.91
N VAL A 219 14.47 1.22 -13.06
CA VAL A 219 14.55 -0.03 -12.28
C VAL A 219 15.07 0.17 -10.86
N GLU A 220 15.65 1.34 -10.55
CA GLU A 220 16.28 1.63 -9.24
C GLU A 220 15.61 2.79 -8.49
N GLU A 221 14.88 3.66 -9.17
CA GLU A 221 14.21 4.82 -8.58
C GLU A 221 12.73 4.85 -8.97
N GLY A 222 11.97 5.79 -8.42
CA GLY A 222 10.53 5.88 -8.69
C GLY A 222 9.76 4.76 -7.99
N ASP A 223 8.96 4.00 -8.74
CA ASP A 223 8.24 2.82 -8.27
C ASP A 223 8.89 1.49 -8.68
N PHE A 224 10.07 1.55 -9.30
CA PHE A 224 10.83 0.43 -9.85
C PHE A 224 10.21 -0.24 -11.09
N ILE A 225 9.29 0.45 -11.78
CA ILE A 225 8.55 -0.08 -12.93
C ILE A 225 8.72 0.86 -14.14
N CYS A 226 9.48 0.41 -15.14
CA CYS A 226 9.91 1.26 -16.25
C CYS A 226 8.85 1.68 -17.27
N ASP A 227 7.65 1.10 -17.24
CA ASP A 227 6.53 1.62 -18.03
C ASP A 227 5.68 2.64 -17.26
N THR A 228 6.01 2.89 -15.99
CA THR A 228 5.61 4.07 -15.25
C THR A 228 6.63 5.18 -15.54
N SER A 229 6.18 6.33 -16.02
CA SER A 229 7.07 7.48 -16.23
C SER A 229 7.45 8.16 -14.90
N ALA A 230 8.63 8.78 -14.85
CA ALA A 230 9.09 9.52 -13.68
C ALA A 230 8.09 10.57 -13.21
N ASP A 231 7.71 10.50 -11.94
CA ASP A 231 6.69 11.36 -11.34
C ASP A 231 7.32 12.38 -10.36
N PRO A 232 7.37 13.68 -10.69
CA PRO A 232 7.86 14.70 -9.79
C PRO A 232 6.78 15.19 -8.82
N ASN A 233 5.57 14.64 -8.84
CA ASN A 233 4.40 15.08 -8.08
C ASN A 233 4.15 16.60 -8.16
N GLY A 234 4.26 17.15 -9.37
CA GLY A 234 4.08 18.59 -9.60
C GLY A 234 2.62 19.02 -9.82
N LYS A 235 2.42 20.11 -10.56
CA LYS A 235 1.09 20.68 -10.78
C LYS A 235 0.40 20.13 -12.02
N ILE A 236 -0.92 20.00 -11.91
CA ILE A 236 -1.81 19.71 -13.03
C ILE A 236 -2.86 20.80 -13.17
N ASN A 237 -3.41 20.97 -14.37
CA ASN A 237 -4.56 21.84 -14.59
C ASN A 237 -5.90 21.11 -14.37
N ASN A 238 -7.01 21.79 -14.64
CA ASN A 238 -8.35 21.21 -14.50
C ASN A 238 -8.63 20.05 -15.47
N LYS A 239 -7.91 19.98 -16.59
CA LYS A 239 -8.01 18.91 -17.60
C LYS A 239 -7.10 17.71 -17.32
N CYS A 240 -6.49 17.64 -16.13
CA CYS A 240 -5.55 16.59 -15.77
C CYS A 240 -4.27 16.58 -16.63
N GLU A 241 -3.87 17.74 -17.15
CA GLU A 241 -2.61 17.88 -17.89
C GLU A 241 -1.54 18.41 -16.94
N TYR A 242 -0.35 17.82 -16.97
CA TYR A 242 0.81 18.30 -16.25
C TYR A 242 1.24 19.68 -16.77
N ILE A 243 1.43 20.64 -15.86
CA ILE A 243 1.77 22.03 -16.20
C ILE A 243 3.11 22.47 -15.59
N GLY A 244 3.91 21.53 -15.11
CA GLY A 244 5.22 21.77 -14.52
C GLY A 244 5.20 21.82 -12.99
N LEU A 245 6.29 22.33 -12.43
CA LEU A 245 6.47 22.48 -10.98
C LEU A 245 6.03 23.86 -10.48
N SER A 246 5.92 24.01 -9.17
CA SER A 246 5.57 25.26 -8.49
C SER A 246 6.59 26.37 -8.70
N ASP A 247 7.87 26.04 -8.86
CA ASP A 247 8.98 26.99 -8.99
C ASP A 247 9.21 27.47 -10.43
N ALA A 248 8.31 27.12 -11.36
CA ALA A 248 8.38 27.42 -12.79
C ALA A 248 9.63 26.87 -13.51
N LYS A 249 10.38 25.95 -12.90
CA LYS A 249 11.38 25.17 -13.64
C LYS A 249 10.68 24.13 -14.49
N LYS A 250 10.97 24.15 -15.78
CA LYS A 250 10.55 23.11 -16.72
C LYS A 250 11.63 22.04 -16.72
N TYR A 251 11.35 20.96 -16.02
CA TYR A 251 12.05 19.70 -16.22
C TYR A 251 11.29 18.88 -17.27
N ASP A 252 11.97 17.96 -17.93
CA ASP A 252 11.42 17.15 -19.03
C ASP A 252 10.56 15.98 -18.52
N PHE A 253 9.70 16.23 -17.52
CA PHE A 253 8.81 15.20 -16.97
C PHE A 253 7.52 15.09 -17.78
N ASN A 254 7.11 13.85 -18.02
CA ASN A 254 5.76 13.50 -18.46
C ASN A 254 5.15 12.54 -17.43
N PRO A 255 4.70 13.05 -16.26
CA PRO A 255 4.31 12.19 -15.17
C PRO A 255 3.01 11.44 -15.44
N PRO A 256 2.81 10.28 -14.81
CA PRO A 256 1.67 9.42 -15.03
C PRO A 256 0.43 9.93 -14.25
N VAL A 257 -0.11 11.09 -14.67
CA VAL A 257 -1.18 11.83 -13.97
C VAL A 257 -2.45 10.99 -13.76
N ASN A 258 -2.71 10.07 -14.69
CA ASN A 258 -3.86 9.17 -14.67
C ASN A 258 -3.62 7.85 -13.93
N ASN A 259 -2.42 7.64 -13.40
CA ASN A 259 -2.07 6.40 -12.72
C ASN A 259 -2.65 6.36 -11.31
N TYR A 260 -3.25 5.23 -10.94
CA TYR A 260 -3.84 5.06 -9.61
C TYR A 260 -2.83 5.24 -8.47
N MET A 261 -1.54 4.92 -8.66
CA MET A 261 -0.47 5.03 -7.64
C MET A 261 0.11 6.45 -7.49
N SER A 262 -0.37 7.41 -8.28
CA SER A 262 0.03 8.81 -8.16
C SER A 262 -0.83 9.59 -7.13
N TYR A 263 -0.31 10.75 -6.70
CA TYR A 263 -1.00 11.67 -5.80
C TYR A 263 -1.74 12.81 -6.50
N TYR A 264 -1.88 12.71 -7.82
CA TYR A 264 -2.75 13.59 -8.58
C TYR A 264 -4.23 13.40 -8.21
N ARG A 265 -5.04 14.36 -8.67
CA ARG A 265 -6.46 14.48 -8.32
C ARG A 265 -7.23 13.20 -8.66
N ASN A 266 -8.14 12.79 -7.79
CA ASN A 266 -8.83 11.49 -7.89
C ASN A 266 -9.64 11.28 -9.19
N ASP A 267 -10.22 12.34 -9.75
CA ASP A 267 -10.95 12.34 -11.02
C ASP A 267 -10.03 12.21 -12.25
N CYS A 268 -8.72 12.40 -12.09
CA CYS A 268 -7.75 12.19 -13.16
C CYS A 268 -7.29 10.73 -13.28
N LYS A 269 -7.44 9.93 -12.21
CA LYS A 269 -6.85 8.60 -12.10
C LYS A 269 -7.79 7.50 -12.59
N ASN A 270 -7.33 6.69 -13.53
CA ASN A 270 -8.14 5.66 -14.17
C ASN A 270 -7.38 4.40 -14.64
N GLU A 271 -6.07 4.30 -14.45
CA GLU A 271 -5.31 3.11 -14.91
C GLU A 271 -4.13 2.72 -14.01
N PHE A 272 -3.72 1.46 -14.15
CA PHE A 272 -2.37 1.00 -13.85
C PHE A 272 -1.65 0.71 -15.17
N THR A 273 -0.32 0.73 -15.16
CA THR A 273 0.48 0.31 -16.32
C THR A 273 0.50 -1.21 -16.47
N ALA A 274 0.96 -1.71 -17.63
CA ALA A 274 1.09 -3.16 -17.85
C ALA A 274 2.11 -3.79 -16.87
N GLY A 275 3.21 -3.08 -16.61
CA GLY A 275 4.22 -3.43 -15.62
C GLY A 275 3.63 -3.49 -14.21
N GLN A 276 2.81 -2.52 -13.82
CA GLN A 276 2.11 -2.54 -12.53
C GLN A 276 1.14 -3.73 -12.41
N TYR A 277 0.37 -4.06 -13.46
CA TYR A 277 -0.48 -5.25 -13.46
C TYR A 277 0.33 -6.55 -13.30
N ALA A 278 1.43 -6.67 -14.03
CA ALA A 278 2.38 -7.79 -13.94
C ALA A 278 2.96 -7.91 -12.52
N SER A 279 3.44 -6.80 -11.96
CA SER A 279 4.02 -6.71 -10.62
C SER A 279 3.03 -7.11 -9.53
N MET A 280 1.79 -6.64 -9.60
CA MET A 280 0.74 -7.03 -8.66
C MET A 280 0.45 -8.54 -8.72
N ASN A 281 0.40 -9.13 -9.92
CA ASN A 281 0.20 -10.56 -10.08
C ASN A 281 1.34 -11.37 -9.46
N ALA A 282 2.58 -10.98 -9.74
CA ALA A 282 3.77 -11.64 -9.21
C ALA A 282 3.79 -11.55 -7.67
N PHE A 283 3.49 -10.38 -7.12
CA PHE A 283 3.44 -10.17 -5.68
C PHE A 283 2.32 -10.97 -5.02
N ALA A 284 1.13 -10.95 -5.61
CA ALA A 284 -0.01 -11.71 -5.12
C ALA A 284 0.30 -13.21 -5.06
N ASN A 285 0.92 -13.76 -6.10
CA ASN A 285 1.30 -15.17 -6.18
C ASN A 285 2.40 -15.56 -5.17
N LYS A 286 3.41 -14.71 -4.98
CA LYS A 286 4.55 -15.01 -4.11
C LYS A 286 4.22 -14.79 -2.63
N TYR A 287 3.55 -13.68 -2.32
CA TYR A 287 3.43 -13.19 -0.95
C TYR A 287 2.01 -13.14 -0.40
N ARG A 288 0.96 -13.14 -1.23
CA ARG A 288 -0.45 -13.09 -0.76
C ARG A 288 -1.25 -14.36 -1.03
N LYS A 289 -0.65 -15.37 -1.64
CA LYS A 289 -1.35 -16.58 -2.10
C LYS A 289 -2.03 -17.38 -0.99
N TYR A 290 -1.59 -17.24 0.26
CA TYR A 290 -2.27 -17.86 1.41
C TYR A 290 -3.70 -17.31 1.64
N LEU A 291 -4.04 -16.14 1.08
CA LEU A 291 -5.40 -15.58 1.08
C LEU A 291 -6.23 -16.02 -0.14
N SER A 292 -5.67 -16.82 -1.05
CA SER A 292 -6.40 -17.19 -2.26
C SER A 292 -7.60 -18.07 -1.93
N ALA A 293 -8.77 -17.67 -2.38
CA ALA A 293 -9.99 -18.44 -2.31
C ALA A 293 -10.06 -19.49 -3.42
N ASN A 294 -10.74 -20.60 -3.14
CA ASN A 294 -11.20 -21.51 -4.19
C ASN A 294 -12.38 -20.86 -4.91
N LYS A 295 -12.41 -20.99 -6.24
CA LYS A 295 -13.48 -20.46 -7.07
C LYS A 295 -14.84 -21.09 -6.77
#